data_AF-Q6MIL3-F1
#
_entry.id   AF-Q6MIL3-F1
#
_cell.length_a   1.000
_cell.length_b   1.000
_cell.length_c   1.000
_cell.angle_alpha   90.00
_cell.angle_beta   90.00
_cell.angle_gamma   90.00
#
_symmetry.space_group_name_H-M   'P 1'
#
loop_
_entity.id
_entity.type
_entity.pdbx_description
1 polymer ?
#
loop_
_entity_poly.entity_id
_entity_poly.type
_entity_poly.pdbx_seq_one_letter_code
_entity_poly.pdbx_strand_id
1 'polypeptide(L)'
;MKCVKQAFIILLSLVLTTSCAQPNLLTDVSDTDSDDALYYEAKKKLDALEWDEAIDIIENQISPSYAAKVSVKETLAGAYAGKCGFTFVDIISGMQNSPSANIFPFFVSIFGGNTLDTASCDQAITIISSLGTVLERTQDQNLFMTILGIARIGTTLGAKLDPTNDGVADGVYNTDFSVCHNYSGAPGTATATDGWDQPGPSPQNPLAIPAPVVAPTRSVTDTEAKKVASGIGLIFENISALASVLSGDNSTLTALQDALTQCESVAGAGNCTATNEAAVTPELLYTIRVLMDANGMGFGTCDPTKVYPDAAACCPRLKIPGF
;
A
#
# COMPACT_ATOMS: atom_id res chain seq x y z
N MET A 1 2.73 62.48 31.58
CA MET A 1 1.82 61.57 30.85
C MET A 1 2.51 60.60 29.89
N LYS A 2 3.57 60.97 29.15
CA LYS A 2 4.29 60.03 28.25
C LYS A 2 4.88 58.79 28.96
N CYS A 3 5.51 58.98 30.13
CA CYS A 3 6.11 57.87 30.88
C CYS A 3 5.07 56.84 31.37
N VAL A 4 3.86 57.27 31.73
CA VAL A 4 2.78 56.38 32.19
C VAL A 4 2.27 55.52 31.03
N LYS A 5 2.14 56.09 29.83
CA LYS A 5 1.68 55.37 28.63
C LYS A 5 2.68 54.30 28.18
N GLN A 6 3.99 54.59 28.27
CA GLN A 6 5.05 53.62 27.96
C GLN A 6 5.15 52.52 29.02
N ALA A 7 5.05 52.85 30.31
CA ALA A 7 5.01 51.86 31.38
C ALA A 7 3.82 50.90 31.23
N PHE A 8 2.65 51.40 30.82
CA PHE A 8 1.47 50.57 30.60
C PHE A 8 1.62 49.60 29.42
N ILE A 9 2.21 50.05 28.30
CA ILE A 9 2.45 49.18 27.13
C ILE A 9 3.47 48.07 27.46
N ILE A 10 4.53 48.41 28.21
CA ILE A 10 5.54 47.44 28.63
C ILE A 10 4.95 46.44 29.65
N LEU A 11 4.15 46.92 30.60
CA LEU A 11 3.48 46.04 31.57
C LEU A 11 2.48 45.10 30.89
N LEU A 12 1.71 45.62 29.92
CA LEU A 12 0.75 44.81 29.16
C LEU A 12 1.46 43.74 28.32
N SER A 13 2.58 44.08 27.67
CA SER A 13 3.37 43.11 26.90
C SER A 13 4.09 42.08 27.78
N LEU A 14 4.50 42.44 29.00
CA LEU A 14 5.07 41.51 29.97
C LEU A 14 4.03 40.54 30.55
N VAL A 15 2.80 41.02 30.78
CA VAL A 15 1.68 40.17 31.22
C VAL A 15 1.22 39.21 30.12
N LEU A 16 1.25 39.66 28.85
CA LEU A 16 0.92 38.80 27.71
C LEU A 16 1.96 37.72 27.44
N THR A 17 3.24 37.94 27.77
CA THR A 17 4.35 37.01 27.45
C THR A 17 4.71 36.02 28.57
N THR A 18 4.20 36.20 29.79
CA THR A 18 4.49 35.33 30.94
C THR A 18 3.50 34.15 31.10
N SER A 19 2.58 33.96 30.15
CA SER A 19 1.45 33.02 30.28
C SER A 19 1.65 31.65 29.64
N CYS A 20 2.88 31.13 29.51
CA CYS A 20 3.15 29.82 28.90
C CYS A 20 2.42 28.62 29.55
N ALA A 21 1.71 28.82 30.67
CA ALA A 21 0.89 27.80 31.35
C ALA A 21 -0.59 28.20 31.57
N GLN A 22 -1.04 29.37 31.11
CA GLN A 22 -2.45 29.79 31.17
C GLN A 22 -3.03 29.82 29.75
N PRO A 23 -4.32 29.51 29.57
CA PRO A 23 -4.99 29.70 28.28
C PRO A 23 -4.77 31.13 27.80
N ASN A 24 -4.39 31.30 26.52
CA ASN A 24 -4.24 32.63 25.93
C ASN A 24 -5.55 33.41 26.14
N LEU A 25 -5.51 34.68 26.53
CA LEU A 25 -6.72 35.51 26.72
C LEU A 25 -7.65 35.49 25.48
N LEU A 26 -7.09 35.14 24.31
CA LEU A 26 -7.85 34.99 23.08
C LEU A 26 -8.60 33.66 22.93
N THR A 27 -8.44 32.68 23.82
CA THR A 27 -9.14 31.38 23.72
C THR A 27 -10.65 31.53 23.87
N ASP A 28 -11.11 32.48 24.69
CA ASP A 28 -12.54 32.70 24.92
C ASP A 28 -13.23 33.43 23.76
N VAL A 29 -12.43 34.01 22.84
CA VAL A 29 -12.94 34.71 21.64
C VAL A 29 -12.63 33.98 20.34
N SER A 30 -11.86 32.90 20.38
CA SER A 30 -11.60 32.05 19.21
C SER A 30 -12.75 31.08 19.01
N ASP A 31 -13.30 31.05 17.79
CA ASP A 31 -14.31 30.06 17.39
C ASP A 31 -13.62 28.72 17.09
N THR A 32 -13.62 27.83 18.09
CA THR A 32 -13.05 26.48 17.99
C THR A 32 -13.90 25.53 17.17
N ASP A 33 -15.15 25.91 16.89
CA ASP A 33 -16.15 25.05 16.26
C ASP A 33 -16.29 25.35 14.76
N SER A 34 -15.59 26.37 14.26
CA SER A 34 -15.48 26.65 12.84
C SER A 34 -14.77 25.51 12.08
N ASP A 35 -15.19 25.26 10.83
CA ASP A 35 -14.58 24.22 9.99
C ASP A 35 -13.05 24.40 9.84
N ASP A 36 -12.57 25.64 9.78
CA ASP A 36 -11.13 25.94 9.71
C ASP A 36 -10.39 25.53 11.01
N ALA A 37 -11.01 25.77 12.17
CA ALA A 37 -10.45 25.38 13.48
C ALA A 37 -10.46 23.85 13.66
N LEU A 38 -11.56 23.19 13.30
CA LEU A 38 -11.67 21.73 13.31
C LEU A 38 -10.66 21.09 12.37
N TYR A 39 -10.51 21.62 11.14
CA TYR A 39 -9.49 21.12 10.22
C TYR A 39 -8.07 21.30 10.74
N TYR A 40 -7.77 22.43 11.38
CA TYR A 40 -6.49 22.63 12.04
C TYR A 40 -6.26 21.62 13.18
N GLU A 41 -7.27 21.32 13.98
CA GLU A 41 -7.19 20.29 15.02
C GLU A 41 -6.97 18.91 14.42
N ALA A 42 -7.68 18.54 13.35
CA ALA A 42 -7.46 17.27 12.64
C ALA A 42 -6.02 17.12 12.15
N LYS A 43 -5.40 18.20 11.65
CA LYS A 43 -3.97 18.19 11.27
C LYS A 43 -3.05 17.99 12.47
N LYS A 44 -3.36 18.59 13.63
CA LYS A 44 -2.60 18.32 14.86
C LYS A 44 -2.71 16.87 15.30
N LYS A 45 -3.90 16.27 15.17
CA LYS A 45 -4.13 14.84 15.44
C LYS A 45 -3.31 13.96 14.50
N LEU A 46 -3.32 14.28 13.21
CA LEU A 46 -2.47 13.62 12.22
C LEU A 46 -0.98 13.71 12.58
N ASP A 47 -0.47 14.90 12.92
CA ASP A 47 0.94 15.11 13.32
C ASP A 47 1.30 14.35 14.62
N ALA A 48 0.32 14.13 15.50
CA ALA A 48 0.45 13.35 16.73
C ALA A 48 0.28 11.84 16.54
N LEU A 49 0.06 11.38 15.30
CA LEU A 49 -0.26 9.99 14.94
C LEU A 49 -1.59 9.49 15.55
N GLU A 50 -2.46 10.39 15.96
CA GLU A 50 -3.82 10.13 16.49
C GLU A 50 -4.81 10.02 15.31
N TRP A 51 -4.66 8.94 14.54
CA TRP A 51 -5.31 8.80 13.24
C TRP A 51 -6.84 8.72 13.31
N ASP A 52 -7.36 7.98 14.30
CA ASP A 52 -8.80 7.80 14.47
C ASP A 52 -9.50 9.11 14.83
N GLU A 53 -8.87 9.92 15.68
CA GLU A 53 -9.34 11.25 16.04
C GLU A 53 -9.28 12.23 14.86
N ALA A 54 -8.23 12.17 14.04
CA ALA A 54 -8.14 12.98 12.82
C ALA A 54 -9.26 12.62 11.82
N ILE A 55 -9.54 11.32 11.64
CA ILE A 55 -10.62 10.83 10.77
C ILE A 55 -11.98 11.29 11.32
N ASP A 56 -12.24 11.10 12.61
CA ASP A 56 -13.52 11.49 13.23
C ASP A 56 -13.82 12.97 13.06
N ILE A 57 -12.83 13.85 13.28
CA ILE A 57 -13.00 15.28 13.08
C ILE A 57 -13.39 15.58 11.62
N ILE A 58 -12.68 15.01 10.65
CA ILE A 58 -12.91 15.31 9.23
C ILE A 58 -14.24 14.74 8.72
N GLU A 59 -14.61 13.52 9.13
CA GLU A 59 -15.81 12.86 8.63
C GLU A 59 -17.10 13.28 9.36
N ASN A 60 -17.02 13.56 10.66
CA ASN A 60 -18.20 13.73 11.51
C ASN A 60 -18.39 15.15 12.06
N GLN A 61 -17.33 15.96 12.16
CA GLN A 61 -17.40 17.27 12.81
C GLN A 61 -17.33 18.43 11.81
N ILE A 62 -16.52 18.29 10.76
CA ILE A 62 -16.42 19.29 9.68
C ILE A 62 -17.65 19.22 8.75
N SER A 63 -18.10 20.38 8.25
CA SER A 63 -19.22 20.44 7.31
C SER A 63 -18.92 19.68 5.99
N PRO A 64 -19.92 19.06 5.35
CA PRO A 64 -19.72 18.35 4.08
C PRO A 64 -19.12 19.20 2.96
N SER A 65 -19.49 20.49 2.90
CA SER A 65 -18.93 21.43 1.92
C SER A 65 -17.44 21.68 2.13
N TYR A 66 -16.99 21.70 3.38
CA TYR A 66 -15.60 21.93 3.71
C TYR A 66 -14.78 20.64 3.57
N ALA A 67 -15.32 19.49 3.98
CA ALA A 67 -14.72 18.17 3.77
C ALA A 67 -14.48 17.83 2.29
N ALA A 68 -15.28 18.42 1.37
CA ALA A 68 -15.10 18.26 -0.07
C ALA A 68 -13.87 18.98 -0.65
N LYS A 69 -13.22 19.89 0.10
CA LYS A 69 -12.00 20.58 -0.35
C LYS A 69 -10.86 19.58 -0.56
N VAL A 70 -10.09 19.77 -1.63
CA VAL A 70 -8.95 18.89 -1.99
C VAL A 70 -7.98 18.69 -0.82
N SER A 71 -7.58 19.78 -0.15
CA SER A 71 -6.64 19.69 1.00
C SER A 71 -7.17 18.87 2.17
N VAL A 72 -8.49 18.93 2.41
CA VAL A 72 -9.12 18.17 3.49
C VAL A 72 -9.19 16.69 3.13
N LYS A 73 -9.50 16.36 1.87
CA LYS A 73 -9.41 14.99 1.35
C LYS A 73 -7.99 14.43 1.40
N GLU A 74 -6.98 15.22 1.05
CA GLU A 74 -5.57 14.82 1.16
C GLU A 74 -5.20 14.49 2.62
N THR A 75 -5.64 15.32 3.57
CA THR A 75 -5.41 15.09 5.01
C THR A 75 -6.14 13.84 5.49
N LEU A 76 -7.40 13.63 5.08
CA LEU A 76 -8.16 12.43 5.41
C LEU A 76 -7.50 11.16 4.85
N ALA A 77 -7.05 11.20 3.60
CA ALA A 77 -6.31 10.11 3.00
C ALA A 77 -4.99 9.85 3.73
N GLY A 78 -4.30 10.91 4.18
CA GLY A 78 -3.12 10.82 5.04
C GLY A 78 -3.39 10.11 6.36
N ALA A 79 -4.52 10.40 7.02
CA ALA A 79 -4.90 9.75 8.27
C ALA A 79 -5.21 8.25 8.08
N TYR A 80 -5.97 7.91 7.03
CA TYR A 80 -6.20 6.51 6.65
C TYR A 80 -4.91 5.79 6.25
N ALA A 81 -4.00 6.46 5.55
CA ALA A 81 -2.67 5.90 5.26
C ALA A 81 -1.91 5.63 6.58
N GLY A 82 -1.92 6.57 7.53
CA GLY A 82 -1.33 6.37 8.86
C GLY A 82 -1.83 5.09 9.56
N LYS A 83 -3.14 4.85 9.55
CA LYS A 83 -3.74 3.60 10.07
C LYS A 83 -3.34 2.34 9.31
N CYS A 84 -3.11 2.48 8.01
CA CYS A 84 -2.57 1.42 7.15
C CYS A 84 -1.09 1.08 7.50
N GLY A 85 -0.48 1.75 8.48
CA GLY A 85 0.93 1.57 8.86
C GLY A 85 1.88 2.38 7.98
N PHE A 86 1.36 3.35 7.21
CA PHE A 86 2.19 4.28 6.47
C PHE A 86 2.75 5.34 7.44
N THR A 87 4.06 5.32 7.64
CA THR A 87 4.79 6.52 8.04
C THR A 87 5.87 6.80 7.00
N PHE A 88 5.99 8.06 6.59
CA PHE A 88 6.97 8.45 5.58
C PHE A 88 8.40 8.11 6.04
N VAL A 89 8.69 8.26 7.34
CA VAL A 89 9.98 7.95 7.93
C VAL A 89 10.31 6.46 7.81
N ASP A 90 9.34 5.56 8.03
CA ASP A 90 9.56 4.11 7.91
C ASP A 90 9.82 3.70 6.46
N ILE A 91 9.16 4.34 5.49
CA ILE A 91 9.41 4.06 4.07
C ILE A 91 10.79 4.53 3.62
N ILE A 92 11.19 5.76 4.00
CA ILE A 92 12.55 6.23 3.69
C ILE A 92 13.59 5.34 4.39
N SER A 93 13.38 5.02 5.67
CA SER A 93 14.30 4.19 6.45
C SER A 93 14.38 2.76 5.90
N GLY A 94 13.24 2.20 5.46
CA GLY A 94 13.16 0.90 4.80
C GLY A 94 13.86 0.92 3.44
N MET A 95 13.66 1.94 2.61
CA MET A 95 14.39 2.11 1.34
C MET A 95 15.91 2.20 1.54
N GLN A 96 16.37 2.80 2.63
CA GLN A 96 17.80 2.96 2.91
C GLN A 96 18.44 1.72 3.56
N ASN A 97 17.70 0.98 4.37
CA ASN A 97 18.25 -0.06 5.25
C ASN A 97 17.68 -1.47 4.99
N SER A 98 16.81 -1.66 4.01
CA SER A 98 16.22 -2.97 3.78
C SER A 98 17.30 -3.97 3.39
N PRO A 99 17.35 -5.15 4.05
CA PRO A 99 18.31 -6.19 3.74
C PRO A 99 17.93 -6.97 2.47
N SER A 100 16.74 -6.75 1.91
CA SER A 100 16.23 -7.51 0.77
C SER A 100 16.64 -6.87 -0.55
N ALA A 101 17.32 -7.65 -1.40
CA ALA A 101 17.52 -7.30 -2.81
C ALA A 101 16.25 -7.50 -3.66
N ASN A 102 15.29 -8.29 -3.15
CA ASN A 102 14.06 -8.65 -3.84
C ASN A 102 12.92 -7.69 -3.46
N ILE A 103 12.11 -7.29 -4.44
CA ILE A 103 11.10 -6.23 -4.28
C ILE A 103 9.93 -6.60 -3.35
N PHE A 104 9.42 -7.83 -3.38
CA PHE A 104 8.30 -8.22 -2.51
C PHE A 104 8.71 -8.41 -1.05
N PRO A 105 9.82 -9.10 -0.72
CA PRO A 105 10.32 -9.11 0.65
C PRO A 105 10.75 -7.72 1.13
N PHE A 106 11.24 -6.86 0.22
CA PHE A 106 11.48 -5.45 0.53
C PHE A 106 10.18 -4.76 1.00
N PHE A 107 9.08 -4.91 0.26
CA PHE A 107 7.79 -4.34 0.67
C PHE A 107 7.29 -4.90 1.99
N VAL A 108 7.43 -6.20 2.26
CA VAL A 108 7.08 -6.78 3.57
C VAL A 108 7.93 -6.15 4.69
N SER A 109 9.24 -5.97 4.46
CA SER A 109 10.16 -5.44 5.47
C SER A 109 9.88 -4.01 5.91
N ILE A 110 9.28 -3.19 5.05
CA ILE A 110 8.93 -1.80 5.39
C ILE A 110 7.84 -1.75 6.48
N PHE A 111 6.92 -2.72 6.49
CA PHE A 111 5.74 -2.69 7.35
C PHE A 111 5.84 -3.63 8.56
N GLY A 112 6.97 -4.31 8.73
CA GLY A 112 7.25 -5.12 9.91
C GLY A 112 7.20 -4.30 11.19
N GLY A 113 6.69 -4.89 12.27
CA GLY A 113 6.58 -4.28 13.59
C GLY A 113 5.37 -3.37 13.77
N ASN A 114 4.63 -3.06 12.70
CA ASN A 114 3.46 -2.17 12.74
C ASN A 114 2.14 -2.97 12.78
N THR A 115 1.12 -2.42 13.43
CA THR A 115 -0.24 -2.98 13.32
C THR A 115 -0.87 -2.44 12.04
N LEU A 116 -1.25 -3.33 11.13
CA LEU A 116 -1.66 -2.96 9.77
C LEU A 116 -3.18 -3.05 9.61
N ASP A 117 -3.83 -1.92 9.35
CA ASP A 117 -5.23 -1.89 8.91
C ASP A 117 -5.33 -1.79 7.39
N THR A 118 -5.40 -2.96 6.74
CA THR A 118 -5.50 -3.05 5.27
C THR A 118 -6.74 -2.35 4.70
N ALA A 119 -7.83 -2.25 5.46
CA ALA A 119 -9.05 -1.59 4.99
C ALA A 119 -8.84 -0.06 4.92
N SER A 120 -8.06 0.50 5.86
CA SER A 120 -7.67 1.91 5.82
C SER A 120 -6.79 2.24 4.60
N CYS A 121 -5.96 1.30 4.11
CA CYS A 121 -5.22 1.49 2.86
C CYS A 121 -6.18 1.71 1.67
N ASP A 122 -7.23 0.89 1.59
CA ASP A 122 -8.22 0.95 0.52
C ASP A 122 -9.04 2.25 0.59
N GLN A 123 -9.31 2.77 1.79
CA GLN A 123 -9.96 4.08 1.98
C GLN A 123 -9.07 5.23 1.50
N ALA A 124 -7.79 5.24 1.87
CA ALA A 124 -6.84 6.26 1.41
C ALA A 124 -6.75 6.30 -0.12
N ILE A 125 -6.65 5.13 -0.76
CA ILE A 125 -6.63 4.99 -2.22
C ILE A 125 -7.93 5.53 -2.83
N THR A 126 -9.08 5.18 -2.25
CA THR A 126 -10.39 5.63 -2.74
C THR A 126 -10.53 7.15 -2.68
N ILE A 127 -10.08 7.77 -1.58
CA ILE A 127 -10.15 9.22 -1.39
C ILE A 127 -9.29 9.95 -2.42
N ILE A 128 -8.03 9.53 -2.62
CA ILE A 128 -7.14 10.19 -3.58
C ILE A 128 -7.59 9.94 -5.02
N SER A 129 -8.07 8.73 -5.33
CA SER A 129 -8.67 8.44 -6.64
C SER A 129 -9.90 9.31 -6.93
N SER A 130 -10.63 9.74 -5.89
CA SER A 130 -11.77 10.67 -6.04
C SER A 130 -11.38 12.09 -6.45
N LEU A 131 -10.09 12.43 -6.42
CA LEU A 131 -9.58 13.75 -6.84
C LEU A 131 -9.43 13.88 -8.35
N GLY A 132 -9.47 12.76 -9.09
CA GLY A 132 -9.39 12.73 -10.54
C GLY A 132 -8.52 11.59 -11.07
N THR A 133 -8.36 11.53 -12.38
CA THR A 133 -7.43 10.67 -13.10
C THR A 133 -5.97 11.07 -12.85
N VAL A 134 -5.00 10.26 -13.27
CA VAL A 134 -3.55 10.58 -13.15
C VAL A 134 -3.20 11.94 -13.74
N LEU A 135 -3.83 12.33 -14.86
CA LEU A 135 -3.56 13.60 -15.53
C LEU A 135 -4.21 14.81 -14.85
N GLU A 136 -5.24 14.58 -14.02
CA GLU A 136 -5.94 15.63 -13.29
C GLU A 136 -5.35 15.85 -11.89
N ARG A 137 -4.79 14.79 -11.30
CA ARG A 137 -4.11 14.84 -10.00
C ARG A 137 -2.78 15.59 -10.07
N THR A 138 -2.40 16.22 -8.97
CA THR A 138 -1.09 16.85 -8.83
C THR A 138 0.02 15.81 -8.79
N GLN A 139 1.26 16.24 -9.01
CA GLN A 139 2.44 15.38 -8.89
C GLN A 139 2.55 14.75 -7.49
N ASP A 140 2.28 15.53 -6.44
CA ASP A 140 2.31 15.05 -5.05
C ASP A 140 1.19 14.04 -4.77
N GLN A 141 -0.01 14.24 -5.32
CA GLN A 141 -1.10 13.28 -5.21
C GLN A 141 -0.78 11.96 -5.92
N ASN A 142 -0.16 12.02 -7.11
CA ASN A 142 0.28 10.84 -7.84
C ASN A 142 1.44 10.13 -7.11
N LEU A 143 2.40 10.87 -6.56
CA LEU A 143 3.44 10.31 -5.71
C LEU A 143 2.84 9.60 -4.49
N PHE A 144 1.87 10.23 -3.83
CA PHE A 144 1.19 9.64 -2.69
C PHE A 144 0.43 8.35 -3.09
N MET A 145 -0.20 8.30 -4.27
CA MET A 145 -0.81 7.08 -4.81
C MET A 145 0.20 5.96 -5.07
N THR A 146 1.39 6.28 -5.60
CA THR A 146 2.49 5.30 -5.73
C THR A 146 2.82 4.68 -4.38
N ILE A 147 2.95 5.53 -3.36
CA ILE A 147 3.32 5.08 -2.02
C ILE A 147 2.19 4.26 -1.37
N LEU A 148 0.93 4.64 -1.57
CA LEU A 148 -0.22 3.82 -1.16
C LEU A 148 -0.24 2.46 -1.87
N GLY A 149 0.20 2.39 -3.13
CA GLY A 149 0.40 1.13 -3.85
C GLY A 149 1.43 0.22 -3.17
N ILE A 150 2.58 0.78 -2.77
CA ILE A 150 3.61 0.09 -1.98
C ILE A 150 3.02 -0.40 -0.64
N ALA A 151 2.31 0.47 0.06
CA ALA A 151 1.68 0.13 1.34
C ALA A 151 0.65 -0.98 1.21
N ARG A 152 -0.18 -0.96 0.16
CA ARG A 152 -1.14 -2.05 -0.10
C ARG A 152 -0.44 -3.38 -0.32
N ILE A 153 0.67 -3.42 -1.08
CA ILE A 153 1.44 -4.65 -1.31
C ILE A 153 2.04 -5.14 0.01
N GLY A 154 2.77 -4.27 0.70
CA GLY A 154 3.48 -4.61 1.93
C GLY A 154 2.55 -5.07 3.04
N THR A 155 1.43 -4.39 3.26
CA THR A 155 0.44 -4.75 4.29
C THR A 155 -0.33 -6.02 3.95
N THR A 156 -0.71 -6.21 2.69
CA THR A 156 -1.41 -7.43 2.25
C THR A 156 -0.51 -8.66 2.41
N LEU A 157 0.76 -8.53 2.00
CA LEU A 157 1.73 -9.61 2.10
C LEU A 157 2.17 -9.85 3.54
N GLY A 158 2.50 -8.80 4.29
CA GLY A 158 2.93 -8.87 5.69
C GLY A 158 1.91 -9.59 6.57
N ALA A 159 0.61 -9.27 6.42
CA ALA A 159 -0.46 -9.95 7.17
C ALA A 159 -0.53 -11.47 6.96
N LYS A 160 0.07 -12.00 5.88
CA LYS A 160 0.13 -13.45 5.58
C LYS A 160 1.50 -14.05 5.81
N LEU A 161 2.51 -13.32 5.39
CA LEU A 161 3.88 -13.80 5.31
C LEU A 161 4.65 -13.55 6.58
N ASP A 162 4.30 -12.52 7.33
CA ASP A 162 5.00 -12.10 8.53
C ASP A 162 4.03 -12.12 9.74
N PRO A 163 3.55 -13.30 10.16
CA PRO A 163 2.71 -13.44 11.35
C PRO A 163 3.45 -13.07 12.64
N THR A 164 4.79 -13.08 12.65
CA THR A 164 5.57 -12.63 13.82
C THR A 164 5.73 -11.12 13.87
N ASN A 165 5.41 -10.43 12.78
CA ASN A 165 5.49 -9.00 12.59
C ASN A 165 6.92 -8.46 12.81
N ASP A 166 7.93 -9.15 12.29
CA ASP A 166 9.35 -8.79 12.43
C ASP A 166 9.97 -8.17 11.17
N GLY A 167 9.17 -7.99 10.11
CA GLY A 167 9.59 -7.48 8.81
C GLY A 167 10.26 -8.53 7.93
N VAL A 168 10.24 -9.80 8.33
CA VAL A 168 10.78 -10.92 7.56
C VAL A 168 9.65 -11.87 7.22
N ALA A 169 9.55 -12.21 5.94
CA ALA A 169 8.57 -13.20 5.52
C ALA A 169 8.93 -14.59 6.09
N ASP A 170 8.14 -15.05 7.05
CA ASP A 170 8.26 -16.34 7.72
C ASP A 170 7.95 -17.50 6.76
N GLY A 171 8.70 -18.61 6.84
CA GLY A 171 8.39 -19.88 6.15
C GLY A 171 8.36 -19.81 4.62
N VAL A 172 8.96 -18.78 4.02
CA VAL A 172 9.03 -18.62 2.56
C VAL A 172 9.88 -19.71 1.87
N TYR A 173 10.83 -20.31 2.58
CA TYR A 173 11.77 -21.30 2.01
C TYR A 173 11.40 -22.77 2.31
N ASN A 174 10.20 -23.03 2.82
CA ASN A 174 9.75 -24.38 3.15
C ASN A 174 8.40 -24.70 2.47
N THR A 175 7.94 -25.93 2.62
CA THR A 175 6.65 -26.40 2.07
C THR A 175 5.43 -25.74 2.72
N ASP A 176 5.61 -24.81 3.67
CA ASP A 176 4.54 -24.28 4.49
C ASP A 176 3.90 -23.02 3.89
N PHE A 177 4.41 -22.54 2.75
CA PHE A 177 3.91 -21.38 2.04
C PHE A 177 3.74 -21.61 0.53
N SER A 178 2.69 -21.01 -0.06
CA SER A 178 2.53 -20.96 -1.52
C SER A 178 1.89 -19.65 -1.99
N VAL A 179 2.52 -19.02 -2.98
CA VAL A 179 1.95 -17.92 -3.78
C VAL A 179 1.25 -18.41 -5.03
N CYS A 180 1.43 -19.68 -5.42
CA CYS A 180 0.95 -20.18 -6.71
C CYS A 180 -0.51 -20.61 -6.70
N HIS A 181 -1.06 -20.96 -5.53
CA HIS A 181 -2.39 -21.57 -5.42
C HIS A 181 -3.22 -20.89 -4.34
N ASN A 182 -4.52 -20.86 -4.56
CA ASN A 182 -5.50 -20.47 -3.55
C ASN A 182 -6.02 -21.71 -2.81
N TYR A 183 -5.81 -21.85 -1.50
CA TYR A 183 -6.31 -22.99 -0.73
C TYR A 183 -7.51 -22.61 0.13
N SER A 184 -8.52 -23.49 0.18
CA SER A 184 -9.58 -23.42 1.19
C SER A 184 -9.60 -24.69 2.04
N GLY A 185 -9.77 -24.52 3.35
CA GLY A 185 -9.75 -25.61 4.33
C GLY A 185 -8.61 -25.47 5.35
N ALA A 186 -8.55 -26.41 6.31
CA ALA A 186 -7.51 -26.41 7.34
C ALA A 186 -6.16 -26.92 6.80
N PRO A 187 -5.01 -26.47 7.35
CA PRO A 187 -3.69 -26.97 6.96
C PRO A 187 -3.63 -28.51 6.90
N GLY A 188 -3.01 -29.05 5.84
CA GLY A 188 -2.93 -30.50 5.60
C GLY A 188 -4.21 -31.16 5.03
N THR A 189 -5.34 -30.46 4.99
CA THR A 189 -6.60 -30.93 4.34
C THR A 189 -7.16 -29.94 3.33
N ALA A 190 -6.54 -28.77 3.19
CA ALA A 190 -7.04 -27.73 2.31
C ALA A 190 -6.94 -28.18 0.85
N THR A 191 -8.02 -27.98 0.11
CA THR A 191 -8.04 -28.16 -1.33
C THR A 191 -7.73 -26.83 -1.98
N ALA A 192 -6.92 -26.84 -3.03
CA ALA A 192 -6.85 -25.69 -3.91
C ALA A 192 -8.26 -25.40 -4.48
N THR A 193 -8.59 -24.13 -4.59
CA THR A 193 -9.95 -23.64 -4.89
C THR A 193 -10.01 -22.63 -6.00
N ASP A 194 -8.87 -22.27 -6.56
CA ASP A 194 -8.86 -21.46 -7.75
C ASP A 194 -9.56 -22.21 -8.91
N GLY A 195 -10.14 -21.44 -9.82
CA GLY A 195 -10.78 -22.00 -11.03
C GLY A 195 -9.80 -22.78 -11.90
N TRP A 196 -8.51 -22.70 -11.60
CA TRP A 196 -7.40 -23.44 -12.18
C TRP A 196 -7.35 -24.91 -11.70
N ASP A 197 -8.10 -25.34 -10.68
CA ASP A 197 -7.98 -26.69 -10.12
C ASP A 197 -9.23 -27.56 -10.38
N GLN A 198 -9.76 -27.55 -11.61
CA GLN A 198 -10.79 -28.52 -11.99
C GLN A 198 -10.17 -29.91 -12.19
N PRO A 199 -10.68 -30.98 -11.54
CA PRO A 199 -10.16 -32.34 -11.70
C PRO A 199 -10.51 -32.88 -13.09
N GLY A 200 -9.59 -32.67 -14.04
CA GLY A 200 -9.59 -33.28 -15.36
C GLY A 200 -9.29 -32.29 -16.48
N PRO A 201 -8.79 -32.75 -17.65
CA PRO A 201 -8.72 -31.93 -18.85
C PRO A 201 -10.15 -31.64 -19.33
N SER A 202 -10.80 -30.65 -18.75
CA SER A 202 -11.97 -30.04 -19.37
C SER A 202 -11.50 -29.38 -20.66
N PRO A 203 -12.12 -29.64 -21.82
CA PRO A 203 -11.83 -28.93 -23.07
C PRO A 203 -12.02 -27.40 -22.97
N GLN A 204 -12.59 -26.93 -21.85
CA GLN A 204 -13.03 -25.56 -21.65
C GLN A 204 -12.22 -24.79 -20.60
N ASN A 205 -11.31 -25.45 -19.84
CA ASN A 205 -10.41 -24.71 -18.95
C ASN A 205 -8.94 -25.11 -19.10
N PRO A 206 -8.23 -24.36 -19.97
CA PRO A 206 -6.83 -24.51 -20.28
C PRO A 206 -5.83 -24.79 -19.18
N LEU A 207 -6.10 -24.12 -18.07
CA LEU A 207 -5.10 -23.67 -17.13
C LEU A 207 -5.15 -24.53 -15.87
N ALA A 208 -5.43 -25.83 -16.06
CA ALA A 208 -5.66 -26.75 -14.97
C ALA A 208 -4.36 -27.10 -14.22
N ILE A 209 -4.12 -26.54 -13.03
CA ILE A 209 -3.00 -26.88 -12.15
C ILE A 209 -3.49 -27.99 -11.19
N PRO A 210 -2.67 -28.98 -10.85
CA PRO A 210 -2.99 -29.92 -9.79
C PRO A 210 -2.38 -29.44 -8.47
N ALA A 211 -3.24 -29.27 -7.47
CA ALA A 211 -2.88 -29.02 -6.09
C ALA A 211 -1.72 -29.91 -5.58
N PRO A 212 -0.79 -29.36 -4.78
CA PRO A 212 0.21 -30.17 -4.09
C PRO A 212 -0.44 -31.15 -3.10
N VAL A 213 0.30 -32.21 -2.80
CA VAL A 213 -0.14 -33.35 -1.98
C VAL A 213 -0.43 -32.94 -0.53
N VAL A 214 0.20 -31.87 -0.05
CA VAL A 214 0.00 -31.30 1.28
C VAL A 214 -0.23 -29.81 1.12
N ALA A 215 -1.36 -29.32 1.61
CA ALA A 215 -1.65 -27.90 1.60
C ALA A 215 -0.66 -27.14 2.50
N PRO A 216 -0.14 -25.99 2.04
CA PRO A 216 0.71 -25.15 2.86
C PRO A 216 -0.09 -24.63 4.06
N THR A 217 0.61 -24.34 5.16
CA THR A 217 -0.02 -23.70 6.33
C THR A 217 -0.49 -22.28 6.02
N ARG A 218 0.13 -21.62 5.04
CA ARG A 218 -0.14 -20.25 4.62
C ARG A 218 -0.15 -20.14 3.11
N SER A 219 -1.05 -19.33 2.57
CA SER A 219 -1.10 -19.05 1.15
C SER A 219 -1.64 -17.64 0.89
N VAL A 220 -1.31 -17.11 -0.27
CA VAL A 220 -1.89 -15.85 -0.76
C VAL A 220 -3.17 -16.19 -1.53
N THR A 221 -4.31 -15.76 -1.02
CA THR A 221 -5.62 -15.96 -1.67
C THR A 221 -5.71 -15.13 -2.96
N ASP A 222 -6.68 -15.43 -3.82
CA ASP A 222 -6.89 -14.62 -5.04
C ASP A 222 -7.22 -13.16 -4.71
N THR A 223 -8.00 -12.92 -3.65
CA THR A 223 -8.30 -11.55 -3.19
C THR A 223 -7.03 -10.80 -2.81
N GLU A 224 -6.13 -11.43 -2.07
CA GLU A 224 -4.86 -10.82 -1.68
C GLU A 224 -3.91 -10.62 -2.87
N ALA A 225 -3.80 -11.61 -3.76
CA ALA A 225 -3.00 -11.46 -4.97
C ALA A 225 -3.56 -10.37 -5.90
N LYS A 226 -4.89 -10.17 -5.95
CA LYS A 226 -5.52 -9.03 -6.64
C LYS A 226 -5.21 -7.69 -5.96
N LYS A 227 -5.16 -7.64 -4.63
CA LYS A 227 -4.69 -6.44 -3.90
C LYS A 227 -3.25 -6.11 -4.26
N VAL A 228 -2.36 -7.11 -4.26
CA VAL A 228 -0.95 -6.95 -4.68
C VAL A 228 -0.87 -6.46 -6.12
N ALA A 229 -1.61 -7.08 -7.04
CA ALA A 229 -1.70 -6.67 -8.44
C ALA A 229 -2.14 -5.21 -8.57
N SER A 230 -3.17 -4.82 -7.82
CA SER A 230 -3.67 -3.46 -7.84
C SER A 230 -2.71 -2.44 -7.25
N GLY A 231 -1.94 -2.83 -6.23
CA GLY A 231 -0.85 -2.01 -5.68
C GLY A 231 0.28 -1.79 -6.70
N ILE A 232 0.64 -2.83 -7.45
CA ILE A 232 1.61 -2.71 -8.56
C ILE A 232 1.09 -1.78 -9.65
N GLY A 233 -0.19 -1.92 -10.03
CA GLY A 233 -0.82 -1.02 -10.98
C GLY A 233 -0.81 0.44 -10.52
N LEU A 234 -1.06 0.70 -9.23
CA LEU A 234 -0.98 2.05 -8.65
C LEU A 234 0.44 2.63 -8.75
N ILE A 235 1.47 1.82 -8.52
CA ILE A 235 2.87 2.24 -8.68
C ILE A 235 3.16 2.60 -10.13
N PHE A 236 2.77 1.75 -11.08
CA PHE A 236 3.07 1.95 -12.50
C PHE A 236 2.29 3.10 -13.13
N GLU A 237 1.01 3.28 -12.80
CA GLU A 237 0.21 4.41 -13.31
C GLU A 237 0.78 5.76 -12.88
N ASN A 238 1.50 5.80 -11.75
CA ASN A 238 2.02 7.01 -11.13
C ASN A 238 3.57 7.05 -11.10
N ILE A 239 4.26 6.18 -11.85
CA ILE A 239 5.72 6.02 -11.80
C ILE A 239 6.48 7.28 -12.22
N SER A 240 5.89 8.11 -13.09
CA SER A 240 6.49 9.39 -13.50
C SER A 240 6.64 10.37 -12.34
N ALA A 241 5.70 10.35 -11.38
CA ALA A 241 5.80 11.14 -10.15
C ALA A 241 6.94 10.61 -9.27
N LEU A 242 7.11 9.29 -9.17
CA LEU A 242 8.20 8.69 -8.40
C LEU A 242 9.58 9.02 -8.99
N ALA A 243 9.73 8.92 -10.31
CA ALA A 243 10.99 9.20 -11.00
C ALA A 243 11.50 10.63 -10.78
N SER A 244 10.59 11.58 -10.55
CA SER A 244 10.94 12.97 -10.27
C SER A 244 11.54 13.20 -8.88
N VAL A 245 11.18 12.35 -7.91
CA VAL A 245 11.61 12.45 -6.50
C VAL A 245 12.87 11.65 -6.25
N LEU A 246 13.04 10.53 -6.96
CA LEU A 246 14.24 9.70 -6.93
C LEU A 246 15.34 10.32 -7.80
N SER A 247 15.80 11.53 -7.46
CA SER A 247 17.04 12.08 -8.02
C SER A 247 18.24 11.43 -7.33
N GLY A 248 18.50 10.15 -7.61
CA GLY A 248 19.48 9.34 -6.89
C GLY A 248 19.80 8.01 -7.58
N ASP A 249 20.42 7.09 -6.86
CA ASP A 249 20.77 5.77 -7.38
C ASP A 249 19.52 5.06 -7.90
N ASN A 250 19.54 4.70 -9.19
CA ASN A 250 18.35 4.30 -9.93
C ASN A 250 17.97 2.82 -9.71
N SER A 251 18.64 2.09 -8.81
CA SER A 251 18.48 0.66 -8.64
C SER A 251 17.02 0.25 -8.33
N THR A 252 16.32 0.96 -7.45
CA THR A 252 14.90 0.72 -7.16
C THR A 252 13.99 0.99 -8.36
N LEU A 253 14.28 2.07 -9.10
CA LEU A 253 13.53 2.39 -10.31
C LEU A 253 13.77 1.35 -11.41
N THR A 254 15.00 0.87 -11.55
CA THR A 254 15.36 -0.23 -12.44
C THR A 254 14.64 -1.51 -12.05
N ALA A 255 14.61 -1.89 -10.77
CA ALA A 255 13.88 -3.07 -10.31
C ALA A 255 12.37 -2.98 -10.59
N LEU A 256 11.78 -1.79 -10.45
CA LEU A 256 10.39 -1.53 -10.83
C LEU A 256 10.17 -1.63 -12.35
N GLN A 257 11.09 -1.11 -13.15
CA GLN A 257 11.05 -1.21 -14.61
C GLN A 257 11.25 -2.65 -15.11
N ASP A 258 12.10 -3.43 -14.43
CA ASP A 258 12.31 -4.85 -14.71
C ASP A 258 11.03 -5.63 -14.39
N ALA A 259 10.40 -5.36 -13.25
CA ALA A 259 9.10 -5.96 -12.90
C ALA A 259 8.00 -5.60 -13.91
N LEU A 260 7.97 -4.35 -14.40
CA LEU A 260 7.04 -3.93 -15.45
C LEU A 260 7.31 -4.67 -16.77
N THR A 261 8.56 -4.69 -17.21
CA THR A 261 8.99 -5.39 -18.44
C THR A 261 8.61 -6.87 -18.37
N GLN A 262 8.80 -7.48 -17.20
CA GLN A 262 8.43 -8.86 -17.01
C GLN A 262 6.91 -9.06 -17.02
N CYS A 263 6.14 -8.14 -16.44
CA CYS A 263 4.68 -8.22 -16.52
C CYS A 263 4.19 -8.17 -17.98
N GLU A 264 4.75 -7.27 -18.78
CA GLU A 264 4.43 -7.14 -20.21
C GLU A 264 4.87 -8.35 -21.04
N SER A 265 5.85 -9.11 -20.56
CA SER A 265 6.33 -10.32 -21.25
C SER A 265 5.35 -11.50 -21.17
N VAL A 266 4.39 -11.47 -20.23
CA VAL A 266 3.39 -12.53 -20.10
C VAL A 266 2.20 -12.24 -21.02
N ALA A 267 2.03 -13.11 -22.02
CA ALA A 267 0.93 -13.00 -22.97
C ALA A 267 -0.43 -12.94 -22.25
N GLY A 268 -1.22 -11.90 -22.57
CA GLY A 268 -2.57 -11.71 -22.01
C GLY A 268 -2.64 -10.93 -20.70
N ALA A 269 -1.52 -10.72 -20.00
CA ALA A 269 -1.50 -9.96 -18.73
C ALA A 269 -1.71 -8.44 -18.91
N GLY A 270 -1.46 -7.94 -20.13
CA GLY A 270 -1.50 -6.51 -20.41
C GLY A 270 -0.31 -5.77 -19.80
N ASN A 271 -0.52 -4.50 -19.44
CA ASN A 271 0.51 -3.57 -18.97
C ASN A 271 0.61 -3.49 -17.43
N CYS A 272 0.05 -4.43 -16.68
CA CYS A 272 -0.02 -4.40 -15.21
C CYS A 272 -0.68 -3.15 -14.59
N THR A 273 -1.41 -2.30 -15.34
CA THR A 273 -1.95 -1.03 -14.82
C THR A 273 -3.34 -1.15 -14.18
N ALA A 274 -3.77 -2.35 -13.78
CA ALA A 274 -5.04 -2.48 -13.06
C ALA A 274 -4.87 -1.85 -11.68
N THR A 275 -5.55 -0.75 -11.37
CA THR A 275 -5.43 -0.04 -10.06
C THR A 275 -6.51 -0.39 -9.05
N ASN A 276 -7.44 -1.28 -9.43
CA ASN A 276 -8.45 -1.84 -8.55
C ASN A 276 -8.56 -3.35 -8.76
N GLU A 277 -8.99 -4.08 -7.72
CA GLU A 277 -9.07 -5.55 -7.73
C GLU A 277 -10.03 -6.12 -8.77
N ALA A 278 -11.10 -5.38 -9.09
CA ALA A 278 -12.11 -5.82 -10.05
C ALA A 278 -11.59 -5.80 -11.50
N ALA A 279 -10.61 -4.95 -11.80
CA ALA A 279 -9.95 -4.86 -13.10
C ALA A 279 -8.83 -5.89 -13.28
N VAL A 280 -8.46 -6.64 -12.24
CA VAL A 280 -7.42 -7.67 -12.33
C VAL A 280 -7.97 -8.90 -13.04
N THR A 281 -7.53 -9.11 -14.28
CA THR A 281 -7.89 -10.28 -15.09
C THR A 281 -7.24 -11.56 -14.54
N PRO A 282 -7.73 -12.75 -14.93
CA PRO A 282 -7.08 -14.02 -14.57
C PRO A 282 -5.62 -14.11 -15.03
N GLU A 283 -5.29 -13.58 -16.22
CA GLU A 283 -3.93 -13.55 -16.76
C GLU A 283 -3.02 -12.64 -15.95
N LEU A 284 -3.49 -11.44 -15.58
CA LEU A 284 -2.73 -10.54 -14.72
C LEU A 284 -2.53 -11.14 -13.32
N LEU A 285 -3.58 -11.75 -12.74
CA LEU A 285 -3.49 -12.44 -11.46
C LEU A 285 -2.41 -13.54 -11.50
N TYR A 286 -2.39 -14.32 -12.57
CA TYR A 286 -1.38 -15.35 -12.78
C TYR A 286 0.04 -14.76 -12.86
N THR A 287 0.23 -13.72 -13.68
CA THR A 287 1.52 -13.01 -13.79
C THR A 287 2.02 -12.55 -12.43
N ILE A 288 1.14 -11.98 -11.61
CA ILE A 288 1.51 -11.46 -10.29
C ILE A 288 1.93 -12.61 -9.35
N ARG A 289 1.26 -13.76 -9.41
CA ARG A 289 1.68 -14.96 -8.67
C ARG A 289 3.06 -15.46 -9.12
N VAL A 290 3.35 -15.44 -10.42
CA VAL A 290 4.68 -15.79 -10.96
C VAL A 290 5.74 -14.78 -10.49
N LEU A 291 5.46 -13.48 -10.52
CA LEU A 291 6.38 -12.46 -10.02
C LEU A 291 6.68 -12.63 -8.52
N MET A 292 5.66 -12.99 -7.72
CA MET A 292 5.83 -13.27 -6.30
C MET A 292 6.61 -14.57 -6.05
N ASP A 293 6.61 -15.53 -6.97
CA ASP A 293 7.41 -16.75 -6.87
C ASP A 293 8.83 -16.60 -7.46
N ALA A 294 9.07 -15.58 -8.29
CA ALA A 294 10.32 -15.37 -8.99
C ALA A 294 11.53 -15.13 -8.05
N ASN A 295 12.58 -15.92 -8.23
CA ASN A 295 13.93 -15.68 -7.73
C ASN A 295 14.43 -14.33 -8.25
N GLY A 296 14.79 -13.43 -7.34
CA GLY A 296 15.26 -12.07 -7.64
C GLY A 296 14.21 -10.97 -7.49
N MET A 297 12.92 -11.32 -7.37
CA MET A 297 11.86 -10.32 -7.10
C MET A 297 10.98 -10.71 -5.93
N GLY A 298 10.64 -11.98 -5.84
CA GLY A 298 9.69 -12.52 -4.89
C GLY A 298 10.32 -13.38 -3.81
N PHE A 299 9.54 -14.38 -3.43
CA PHE A 299 9.74 -15.27 -2.30
C PHE A 299 10.25 -16.64 -2.73
N GLY A 300 9.94 -17.05 -3.97
CA GLY A 300 10.22 -18.40 -4.44
C GLY A 300 11.56 -18.55 -5.16
N THR A 301 11.68 -19.68 -5.85
CA THR A 301 12.89 -20.09 -6.59
C THR A 301 12.71 -20.05 -8.10
N CYS A 302 11.58 -19.56 -8.59
CA CYS A 302 11.26 -19.47 -10.01
C CYS A 302 12.31 -18.64 -10.75
N ASP A 303 12.83 -19.11 -11.89
CA ASP A 303 13.71 -18.27 -12.72
C ASP A 303 12.86 -17.50 -13.75
N PRO A 304 12.66 -16.19 -13.57
CA PRO A 304 11.83 -15.39 -14.46
C PRO A 304 12.40 -15.23 -15.87
N THR A 305 13.71 -15.44 -16.03
CA THR A 305 14.42 -15.23 -17.31
C THR A 305 14.25 -16.39 -18.28
N LYS A 306 13.75 -17.53 -17.80
CA LYS A 306 13.41 -18.67 -18.65
C LYS A 306 12.09 -18.39 -19.33
N VAL A 307 12.20 -17.85 -20.55
CA VAL A 307 11.09 -17.59 -21.47
C VAL A 307 10.14 -18.78 -21.49
N TYR A 308 8.83 -18.48 -21.42
CA TYR A 308 7.73 -19.41 -21.69
C TYR A 308 8.14 -20.41 -22.80
N PRO A 309 8.07 -21.73 -22.55
CA PRO A 309 7.10 -22.42 -21.69
C PRO A 309 7.58 -22.81 -20.27
N ASP A 310 8.77 -22.41 -19.81
CA ASP A 310 9.30 -22.86 -18.51
C ASP A 310 8.73 -22.09 -17.29
N ALA A 311 7.77 -21.17 -17.49
CA ALA A 311 6.91 -20.66 -16.40
C ALA A 311 6.12 -21.80 -15.70
N ALA A 312 5.98 -22.93 -16.38
CA ALA A 312 5.54 -24.21 -15.82
C ALA A 312 6.58 -24.87 -14.89
N ALA A 313 7.67 -24.21 -14.53
CA ALA A 313 8.57 -24.58 -13.44
C ALA A 313 8.39 -23.69 -12.19
N CYS A 314 7.88 -22.46 -12.38
CA CYS A 314 7.70 -21.46 -11.34
C CYS A 314 6.43 -21.69 -10.50
N CYS A 315 5.30 -21.82 -11.18
CA CYS A 315 4.11 -22.42 -10.62
C CYS A 315 3.85 -23.68 -11.43
N PRO A 316 4.53 -24.80 -11.10
CA PRO A 316 4.67 -25.87 -12.04
C PRO A 316 3.36 -26.58 -12.29
N ARG A 317 2.73 -26.20 -13.41
CA ARG A 317 1.71 -26.89 -14.24
C ARG A 317 0.66 -25.94 -14.82
N LEU A 318 1.05 -24.76 -15.32
CA LEU A 318 0.19 -24.00 -16.23
C LEU A 318 0.52 -24.33 -17.69
N LYS A 319 -0.48 -24.78 -18.44
CA LYS A 319 -0.52 -24.59 -19.89
C LYS A 319 -1.57 -23.52 -20.18
N ILE A 320 -1.18 -22.45 -20.84
CA ILE A 320 -2.14 -21.54 -21.47
C ILE A 320 -2.52 -22.19 -22.82
N PRO A 321 -3.78 -22.57 -23.06
CA PRO A 321 -4.21 -23.12 -24.35
C PRO A 321 -4.10 -22.08 -25.46
N GLY A 322 -3.44 -22.46 -26.55
CA GLY A 322 -3.26 -21.61 -27.72
C GLY A 322 -1.83 -21.15 -27.95
N PHE A 323 -0.89 -21.55 -27.07
CA PHE A 323 0.55 -21.31 -27.22
C PHE A 323 1.35 -22.54 -26.79
#